data_AF-A0A1H9HDN4-F1
#
_entry.id   AF-A0A1H9HDN4-F1
#
_cell.length_a   1.000
_cell.length_b   1.000
_cell.length_c   1.000
_cell.angle_alpha   90.00
_cell.angle_beta   90.00
_cell.angle_gamma   90.00
#
_symmetry.space_group_name_H-M   'P 1'
#
loop_
_entity.id
_entity.type
_entity.pdbx_description
1 polymer ?
#
loop_
_entity_poly.entity_id
_entity_poly.type
_entity_poly.pdbx_seq_one_letter_code
_entity_poly.pdbx_strand_id
1 'polypeptide(L)'
;MRLEFENILLPNLPKIAEVIDVEVRCDGHQVEFSGNISRYGRQDNLFGFTFADSIERINELLKSLGLPPFTAGKLYKFADSGWTWTGARVSRIDITCNYVTGSMIDSEALLRNMAGHHIGRQKGSLSVNGATVEYGRGSKYVYGKLYCKTTELKKHRSKKSGQHVTDEVIDFCQHLGVIREEFTLKSRFLLQNGLAYLGAITDALLIEVYMNRTQLQRLENVKYENFNDLPPRLRATYVSWKYGYPIDLKRSAFYNHRKALLAYGIDISIPNNVQTMPIKVKTIELAALTAPDWYIKKYA
;
A
#
# COMPACT_ATOMS: atom_id res chain seq x y z
N MET A 1 -2.06 -24.85 14.62
CA MET A 1 -1.55 -24.44 13.30
C MET A 1 -1.81 -22.96 13.11
N ARG A 2 -0.82 -22.20 12.65
CA ARG A 2 -0.85 -20.74 12.48
C ARG A 2 -0.16 -20.39 11.16
N LEU A 3 -0.86 -19.68 10.27
CA LEU A 3 -0.27 -19.10 9.07
C LEU A 3 -0.18 -17.58 9.20
N GLU A 4 1.02 -17.05 9.10
CA GLU A 4 1.33 -15.63 8.89
C GLU A 4 1.99 -15.46 7.49
N PHE A 5 2.10 -14.23 6.99
CA PHE A 5 2.53 -13.97 5.59
C PHE A 5 3.43 -12.70 5.50
N GLU A 6 4.74 -12.80 5.16
CA GLU A 6 5.66 -11.65 4.94
C GLU A 6 6.60 -11.64 3.66
N ASN A 7 7.51 -12.59 3.30
CA ASN A 7 8.11 -12.83 1.90
C ASN A 7 9.16 -14.05 1.64
N ILE A 8 8.90 -15.16 0.87
CA ILE A 8 9.58 -16.56 0.94
C ILE A 8 11.13 -16.77 0.68
N LEU A 9 11.72 -17.84 1.31
CA LEU A 9 13.12 -18.19 1.73
C LEU A 9 13.91 -19.38 1.05
N LEU A 10 15.26 -19.27 0.97
CA LEU A 10 16.41 -20.26 1.18
C LEU A 10 16.45 -21.70 0.61
N PRO A 11 17.67 -22.34 0.58
CA PRO A 11 18.22 -23.28 1.61
C PRO A 11 19.44 -22.75 2.44
N ASN A 12 20.05 -23.35 3.49
CA ASN A 12 19.91 -24.66 4.20
C ASN A 12 20.59 -24.66 5.62
N LEU A 13 20.35 -25.72 6.45
CA LEU A 13 21.07 -26.17 7.69
C LEU A 13 21.10 -25.22 8.93
N PRO A 14 21.45 -25.68 10.16
CA PRO A 14 20.87 -25.12 11.41
C PRO A 14 21.40 -23.72 11.77
N LYS A 15 20.68 -22.72 11.27
CA LYS A 15 20.75 -21.31 11.64
C LYS A 15 19.45 -20.63 11.21
N ILE A 16 19.27 -19.39 11.66
CA ILE A 16 18.29 -18.47 11.09
C ILE A 16 18.58 -18.38 9.60
N ALA A 17 17.63 -18.86 8.81
CA ALA A 17 17.72 -18.83 7.37
C ALA A 17 17.31 -17.41 6.92
N GLU A 18 18.24 -16.57 6.44
CA GLU A 18 17.96 -15.22 5.91
C GLU A 18 18.03 -15.11 4.36
N VAL A 19 16.90 -15.29 3.68
CA VAL A 19 16.57 -14.70 2.37
C VAL A 19 15.35 -13.84 2.65
N ILE A 20 15.64 -12.82 3.45
CA ILE A 20 14.80 -11.73 3.96
C ILE A 20 13.33 -11.87 3.57
N ASP A 21 12.58 -12.54 4.47
CA ASP A 21 11.25 -12.15 4.98
C ASP A 21 10.30 -13.34 5.39
N VAL A 22 10.68 -14.64 5.48
CA VAL A 22 9.79 -15.70 6.09
C VAL A 22 10.39 -16.57 7.16
N GLU A 23 9.54 -17.43 7.70
CA GLU A 23 9.86 -18.69 8.36
C GLU A 23 8.96 -19.81 7.84
N VAL A 24 9.49 -21.03 7.84
CA VAL A 24 8.72 -22.27 7.99
C VAL A 24 9.15 -22.88 9.32
N ARG A 25 8.19 -23.29 10.15
CA ARG A 25 8.46 -23.97 11.43
C ARG A 25 7.73 -25.31 11.47
N CYS A 26 8.32 -26.29 12.14
CA CYS A 26 7.67 -27.57 12.44
C CYS A 26 8.11 -28.03 13.83
N ASP A 27 7.15 -28.45 14.66
CA ASP A 27 7.38 -28.99 16.01
C ASP A 27 7.09 -30.51 16.11
N GLY A 28 7.00 -31.17 14.95
CA GLY A 28 6.61 -32.58 14.81
C GLY A 28 5.09 -32.83 14.81
N HIS A 29 4.28 -31.86 15.24
CA HIS A 29 2.81 -31.97 15.32
C HIS A 29 2.10 -30.93 14.44
N GLN A 30 2.75 -29.80 14.23
CA GLN A 30 2.21 -28.61 13.61
C GLN A 30 3.26 -27.97 12.70
N VAL A 31 2.90 -27.81 11.43
CA VAL A 31 3.60 -26.91 10.51
C VAL A 31 3.04 -25.50 10.70
N GLU A 32 3.93 -24.52 10.85
CA GLU A 32 3.63 -23.10 10.72
C GLU A 32 4.41 -22.51 9.56
N PHE A 33 3.88 -21.41 9.05
CA PHE A 33 4.44 -20.67 7.93
C PHE A 33 4.21 -19.18 8.19
N SER A 34 5.20 -18.35 7.85
CA SER A 34 5.17 -16.90 8.12
C SER A 34 5.64 -16.10 6.90
N GLY A 35 4.99 -16.22 5.73
CA GLY A 35 5.57 -15.75 4.45
C GLY A 35 4.68 -15.25 3.30
N ASN A 36 5.20 -14.30 2.51
CA ASN A 36 4.57 -13.82 1.27
C ASN A 36 5.31 -14.45 0.08
N ILE A 37 4.77 -15.56 -0.38
CA ILE A 37 5.31 -16.34 -1.49
C ILE A 37 5.62 -15.53 -2.77
N SER A 38 5.06 -14.33 -2.96
CA SER A 38 5.38 -13.48 -4.13
C SER A 38 6.84 -13.01 -4.28
N ARG A 39 7.69 -13.03 -3.23
CA ARG A 39 9.13 -12.71 -3.35
C ARG A 39 10.03 -13.91 -3.69
N TYR A 40 9.59 -15.14 -3.49
CA TYR A 40 10.52 -16.28 -3.53
C TYR A 40 10.97 -16.64 -4.94
N GLY A 41 12.29 -16.82 -5.09
CA GLY A 41 12.93 -16.96 -6.39
C GLY A 41 12.86 -15.70 -7.26
N ARG A 42 12.33 -14.58 -6.74
CA ARG A 42 12.02 -13.37 -7.52
C ARG A 42 12.86 -12.17 -7.05
N GLN A 43 13.15 -11.27 -7.99
CA GLN A 43 13.97 -10.07 -7.72
C GLN A 43 13.18 -8.96 -7.02
N ASP A 44 11.86 -9.03 -7.01
CA ASP A 44 10.98 -8.01 -6.45
C ASP A 44 9.57 -8.58 -6.23
N ASN A 45 8.73 -7.84 -5.49
CA ASN A 45 7.31 -8.14 -5.31
C ASN A 45 6.40 -6.99 -5.81
N LEU A 46 6.75 -6.36 -6.94
CA LEU A 46 5.91 -5.32 -7.57
C LEU A 46 4.54 -5.88 -7.93
N PHE A 47 4.46 -7.10 -8.47
CA PHE A 47 3.18 -7.80 -8.66
C PHE A 47 3.13 -9.07 -7.81
N GLY A 48 2.05 -9.22 -7.04
CA GLY A 48 1.83 -10.36 -6.17
C GLY A 48 1.38 -11.61 -6.92
N PHE A 49 0.75 -12.53 -6.18
CA PHE A 49 0.02 -13.68 -6.71
C PHE A 49 -1.42 -13.65 -6.14
N THR A 50 -2.35 -14.44 -6.68
CA THR A 50 -3.65 -14.64 -6.01
C THR A 50 -3.47 -15.40 -4.69
N PHE A 51 -4.49 -15.41 -3.84
CA PHE A 51 -4.49 -16.22 -2.63
C PHE A 51 -4.45 -17.72 -2.96
N ALA A 52 -5.14 -18.17 -4.01
CA ALA A 52 -5.06 -19.54 -4.51
C ALA A 52 -3.62 -19.93 -4.93
N ASP A 53 -3.01 -19.19 -5.86
CA ASP A 53 -1.63 -19.47 -6.32
C ASP A 53 -0.63 -19.37 -5.15
N SER A 54 -0.90 -18.47 -4.20
CA SER A 54 -0.05 -18.31 -3.02
C SER A 54 -0.04 -19.58 -2.16
N ILE A 55 -1.21 -20.17 -1.91
CA ILE A 55 -1.34 -21.42 -1.16
C ILE A 55 -0.73 -22.61 -1.92
N GLU A 56 -0.89 -22.67 -3.24
CA GLU A 56 -0.26 -23.69 -4.07
C GLU A 56 1.28 -23.63 -3.95
N ARG A 57 1.86 -22.47 -4.22
CA ARG A 57 3.32 -22.27 -4.16
C ARG A 57 3.90 -22.39 -2.74
N ILE A 58 3.11 -22.16 -1.69
CA ILE A 58 3.47 -22.52 -0.31
C ILE A 58 3.52 -24.05 -0.15
N ASN A 59 2.55 -24.77 -0.69
CA ASN A 59 2.53 -26.23 -0.66
C ASN A 59 3.67 -26.85 -1.49
N GLU A 60 4.11 -26.19 -2.57
CA GLU A 60 5.34 -26.55 -3.29
C GLU A 60 6.60 -26.44 -2.41
N LEU A 61 6.74 -25.34 -1.65
CA LEU A 61 7.83 -25.20 -0.67
C LEU A 61 7.75 -26.27 0.42
N LEU A 62 6.58 -26.50 1.00
CA LEU A 62 6.43 -27.51 2.05
C LEU A 62 6.81 -28.90 1.52
N LYS A 63 6.38 -29.25 0.31
CA LYS A 63 6.77 -30.47 -0.40
C LYS A 63 8.29 -30.57 -0.61
N SER A 64 8.97 -29.48 -0.98
CA SER A 64 10.44 -29.48 -1.14
C SER A 64 11.19 -29.62 0.20
N LEU A 65 10.56 -29.23 1.31
CA LEU A 65 11.03 -29.43 2.68
C LEU A 65 10.61 -30.79 3.30
N GLY A 66 9.89 -31.65 2.57
CA GLY A 66 9.36 -32.91 3.08
C GLY A 66 8.21 -32.79 4.08
N LEU A 67 7.57 -31.61 4.14
CA LEU A 67 6.49 -31.29 5.07
C LEU A 67 5.09 -31.49 4.43
N PRO A 68 4.06 -31.82 5.22
CA PRO A 68 2.70 -31.98 4.72
C PRO A 68 2.12 -30.63 4.23
N PRO A 69 1.34 -30.62 3.14
CA PRO A 69 0.73 -29.40 2.60
C PRO A 69 -0.39 -28.86 3.48
N PHE A 70 -0.62 -27.56 3.42
CA PHE A 70 -1.80 -26.91 3.96
C PHE A 70 -3.03 -27.25 3.11
N THR A 71 -4.03 -27.87 3.74
CA THR A 71 -5.28 -28.27 3.11
C THR A 71 -6.44 -27.38 3.54
N ALA A 72 -7.47 -27.28 2.70
CA ALA A 72 -8.70 -26.55 3.02
C ALA A 72 -9.30 -27.01 4.36
N GLY A 73 -9.43 -28.33 4.54
CA GLY A 73 -9.99 -28.96 5.75
C GLY A 73 -11.49 -29.18 5.69
N LYS A 74 -12.05 -29.69 6.79
CA LYS A 74 -13.49 -29.79 7.03
C LYS A 74 -13.79 -29.39 8.48
N LEU A 75 -14.98 -28.80 8.68
CA LEU A 75 -15.56 -28.59 10.02
C LEU A 75 -16.21 -29.89 10.49
N TYR A 76 -15.73 -30.41 11.62
CA TYR A 76 -16.41 -31.49 12.35
C TYR A 76 -17.06 -30.89 13.60
N LYS A 77 -18.33 -31.20 13.82
CA LYS A 77 -19.09 -30.84 15.02
C LYS A 77 -19.32 -32.11 15.84
N PHE A 78 -19.15 -32.01 17.14
CA PHE A 78 -19.41 -33.06 18.11
C PHE A 78 -20.51 -32.58 19.06
N ALA A 79 -21.35 -33.51 19.56
CA ALA A 79 -22.45 -33.14 20.45
C ALA A 79 -21.94 -32.46 21.74
N ASP A 80 -20.91 -33.04 22.36
CA ASP A 80 -20.52 -32.70 23.73
C ASP A 80 -19.18 -31.92 23.83
N SER A 81 -18.38 -31.91 22.76
CA SER A 81 -17.03 -31.31 22.71
C SER A 81 -16.87 -30.16 21.71
N GLY A 82 -17.98 -29.65 21.16
CA GLY A 82 -17.99 -28.47 20.30
C GLY A 82 -17.63 -28.77 18.84
N TRP A 83 -16.54 -28.21 18.32
CA TRP A 83 -16.14 -28.41 16.93
C TRP A 83 -14.62 -28.36 16.75
N THR A 84 -14.13 -29.00 15.69
CA THR A 84 -12.73 -28.92 15.23
C THR A 84 -12.65 -28.70 13.72
N TRP A 85 -11.51 -28.22 13.25
CA TRP A 85 -11.23 -27.98 11.83
C TRP A 85 -9.94 -28.69 11.44
N THR A 86 -9.99 -29.57 10.44
CA THR A 86 -8.86 -30.44 10.06
C THR A 86 -7.85 -29.82 9.09
N GLY A 87 -8.15 -28.64 8.54
CA GLY A 87 -7.28 -27.94 7.57
C GLY A 87 -6.53 -26.76 8.18
N ALA A 88 -5.87 -25.99 7.31
CA ALA A 88 -5.04 -24.88 7.75
C ALA A 88 -5.86 -23.68 8.27
N ARG A 89 -5.26 -22.98 9.23
CA ARG A 89 -5.84 -21.80 9.88
C ARG A 89 -4.99 -20.56 9.58
N VAL A 90 -5.60 -19.58 8.94
CA VAL A 90 -4.95 -18.32 8.58
C VAL A 90 -5.06 -17.32 9.74
N SER A 91 -3.95 -16.64 10.04
CA SER A 91 -3.81 -15.74 11.19
C SER A 91 -3.34 -14.32 10.81
N ARG A 92 -2.77 -14.15 9.61
CA ARG A 92 -2.54 -12.88 8.91
C ARG A 92 -2.74 -13.09 7.39
N ILE A 93 -3.32 -12.11 6.70
CA ILE A 93 -3.30 -11.97 5.24
C ILE A 93 -2.98 -10.50 4.94
N ASP A 94 -2.02 -10.23 4.06
CA ASP A 94 -1.73 -8.88 3.58
C ASP A 94 -2.23 -8.76 2.13
N ILE A 95 -3.34 -8.04 1.94
CA ILE A 95 -3.93 -7.79 0.61
C ILE A 95 -3.40 -6.46 0.05
N THR A 96 -3.09 -6.42 -1.26
CA THR A 96 -2.43 -5.26 -1.90
C THR A 96 -3.06 -4.90 -3.24
N CYS A 97 -3.09 -3.61 -3.56
CA CYS A 97 -3.28 -3.13 -4.93
C CYS A 97 -2.29 -2.00 -5.25
N ASN A 98 -1.78 -1.98 -6.48
CA ASN A 98 -0.93 -0.91 -6.99
C ASN A 98 -1.79 0.06 -7.82
N TYR A 99 -1.54 1.36 -7.73
CA TYR A 99 -2.17 2.41 -8.52
C TYR A 99 -1.12 3.26 -9.24
N VAL A 100 -1.45 3.64 -10.46
CA VAL A 100 -0.76 4.68 -11.23
C VAL A 100 -1.27 6.05 -10.77
N THR A 101 -0.38 7.03 -10.60
CA THR A 101 -0.75 8.44 -10.40
C THR A 101 -0.23 9.35 -11.51
N GLY A 102 0.50 8.81 -12.49
CA GLY A 102 1.04 9.51 -13.66
C GLY A 102 2.36 10.24 -13.41
N SER A 103 2.74 10.51 -12.15
CA SER A 103 4.07 11.04 -11.80
C SER A 103 4.39 10.85 -10.32
N MET A 104 5.69 10.88 -9.97
CA MET A 104 6.13 10.96 -8.57
C MET A 104 5.51 12.14 -7.81
N ILE A 105 5.31 13.28 -8.48
CA ILE A 105 4.77 14.51 -7.90
C ILE A 105 3.29 14.34 -7.53
N ASP A 106 2.50 13.74 -8.43
CA ASP A 106 1.11 13.38 -8.14
C ASP A 106 1.02 12.29 -7.06
N SER A 107 1.99 11.37 -7.01
CA SER A 107 2.09 10.35 -5.95
C SER A 107 2.30 10.96 -4.56
N GLU A 108 3.16 11.98 -4.44
CA GLU A 108 3.33 12.73 -3.18
C GLU A 108 2.10 13.57 -2.84
N ALA A 109 1.45 14.18 -3.84
CA ALA A 109 0.24 14.96 -3.64
C ALA A 109 -0.90 14.09 -3.10
N LEU A 110 -1.08 12.88 -3.66
CA LEU A 110 -2.02 11.89 -3.17
C LEU A 110 -1.69 11.49 -1.72
N LEU A 111 -0.44 11.13 -1.40
CA LEU A 111 -0.06 10.74 -0.04
C LEU A 111 -0.26 11.87 0.98
N ARG A 112 0.04 13.14 0.62
CA ARG A 112 -0.24 14.30 1.49
C ARG A 112 -1.74 14.52 1.71
N ASN A 113 -2.57 14.33 0.68
CA ASN A 113 -4.02 14.41 0.80
C ASN A 113 -4.59 13.26 1.66
N MET A 114 -4.10 12.04 1.44
CA MET A 114 -4.46 10.84 2.20
C MET A 114 -4.13 10.99 3.69
N ALA A 115 -3.01 11.60 4.05
CA ALA A 115 -2.66 11.83 5.45
C ALA A 115 -3.72 12.63 6.25
N GLY A 116 -4.50 13.49 5.59
CA GLY A 116 -5.60 14.23 6.22
C GLY A 116 -6.91 13.42 6.40
N HIS A 117 -7.01 12.24 5.78
CA HIS A 117 -8.22 11.42 5.82
C HIS A 117 -8.28 10.49 7.04
N HIS A 118 -9.47 9.95 7.31
CA HIS A 118 -9.77 9.08 8.44
C HIS A 118 -10.46 7.78 7.98
N ILE A 119 -9.95 6.62 8.40
CA ILE A 119 -10.61 5.32 8.21
C ILE A 119 -11.46 5.03 9.46
N GLY A 120 -12.69 5.55 9.47
CA GLY A 120 -13.58 5.52 10.61
C GLY A 120 -13.01 6.27 11.81
N ARG A 121 -12.58 5.54 12.86
CA ARG A 121 -11.92 6.12 14.05
C ARG A 121 -10.39 6.24 13.91
N GLN A 122 -9.79 5.68 12.85
CA GLN A 122 -8.34 5.71 12.63
C GLN A 122 -7.96 6.97 11.85
N LYS A 123 -7.12 7.84 12.41
CA LYS A 123 -6.51 8.96 11.67
C LYS A 123 -5.42 8.44 10.73
N GLY A 124 -5.21 9.10 9.60
CA GLY A 124 -3.99 8.95 8.81
C GLY A 124 -2.77 9.48 9.54
N SER A 125 -1.62 8.87 9.30
CA SER A 125 -0.32 9.29 9.82
C SER A 125 0.72 9.25 8.71
N LEU A 126 1.20 10.41 8.26
CA LEU A 126 2.27 10.50 7.26
C LEU A 126 3.64 10.17 7.88
N SER A 127 4.48 9.43 7.16
CA SER A 127 5.86 9.17 7.54
C SER A 127 6.73 10.43 7.41
N VAL A 128 7.83 10.50 8.17
CA VAL A 128 8.76 11.65 8.18
C VAL A 128 9.31 11.98 6.78
N ASN A 129 9.46 10.98 5.90
CA ASN A 129 9.91 11.15 4.52
C ASN A 129 8.77 11.37 3.50
N GLY A 130 7.52 11.58 3.95
CA GLY A 130 6.36 11.83 3.08
C GLY A 130 5.89 10.66 2.21
N ALA A 131 6.56 9.52 2.24
CA ALA A 131 6.38 8.43 1.27
C ALA A 131 5.44 7.30 1.73
N THR A 132 4.89 7.37 2.93
CA THR A 132 3.93 6.39 3.48
C THR A 132 2.87 7.09 4.34
N VAL A 133 1.60 6.75 4.16
CA VAL A 133 0.50 7.03 5.10
C VAL A 133 0.11 5.74 5.79
N GLU A 134 0.11 5.73 7.12
CA GLU A 134 -0.31 4.59 7.94
C GLU A 134 -1.69 4.85 8.59
N TYR A 135 -2.53 3.81 8.66
CA TYR A 135 -3.84 3.82 9.30
C TYR A 135 -3.96 2.67 10.30
N GLY A 136 -4.32 2.98 11.55
CA GLY A 136 -4.51 1.95 12.57
C GLY A 136 -3.21 1.26 12.99
N ARG A 137 -2.08 1.97 13.00
CA ARG A 137 -0.78 1.47 13.47
C ARG A 137 -0.93 0.76 14.82
N GLY A 138 -0.36 -0.44 14.96
CA GLY A 138 -0.49 -1.26 16.17
C GLY A 138 -1.84 -1.99 16.37
N SER A 139 -2.83 -1.78 15.49
CA SER A 139 -4.11 -2.50 15.50
C SER A 139 -3.93 -4.02 15.49
N LYS A 140 -4.77 -4.71 16.29
CA LYS A 140 -4.91 -6.18 16.32
C LYS A 140 -6.04 -6.69 15.38
N TYR A 141 -6.70 -5.79 14.63
CA TYR A 141 -7.84 -6.12 13.77
C TYR A 141 -7.47 -6.03 12.29
N VAL A 142 -7.39 -4.82 11.75
CA VAL A 142 -6.80 -4.49 10.45
C VAL A 142 -5.86 -3.30 10.62
N TYR A 143 -4.74 -3.33 9.90
CA TYR A 143 -3.78 -2.23 9.74
C TYR A 143 -3.68 -1.90 8.24
N GLY A 144 -3.71 -0.62 7.88
CA GLY A 144 -3.63 -0.18 6.48
C GLY A 144 -2.43 0.74 6.24
N LYS A 145 -1.84 0.68 5.06
CA LYS A 145 -0.81 1.63 4.61
C LYS A 145 -0.96 1.96 3.12
N LEU A 146 -0.71 3.21 2.75
CA LEU A 146 -0.47 3.61 1.36
C LEU A 146 0.96 4.10 1.24
N TYR A 147 1.71 3.68 0.21
CA TYR A 147 3.11 4.07 0.07
C TYR A 147 3.59 4.17 -1.37
N CYS A 148 4.54 5.09 -1.60
CA CYS A 148 5.23 5.23 -2.87
C CYS A 148 6.20 4.06 -3.06
N LYS A 149 5.92 3.19 -4.04
CA LYS A 149 6.67 1.95 -4.25
C LYS A 149 8.08 2.23 -4.77
N THR A 150 8.28 3.30 -5.55
CA THR A 150 9.62 3.79 -5.94
C THR A 150 10.53 4.05 -4.75
N THR A 151 10.02 4.75 -3.73
CA THR A 151 10.79 5.12 -2.53
C THR A 151 11.06 3.91 -1.64
N GLU A 152 10.11 2.97 -1.58
CA GLU A 152 10.32 1.70 -0.86
C GLU A 152 11.33 0.79 -1.56
N LEU A 153 11.24 0.61 -2.88
CA LEU A 153 12.18 -0.22 -3.65
C LEU A 153 13.61 0.34 -3.59
N LYS A 154 13.79 1.66 -3.70
CA LYS A 154 15.11 2.30 -3.53
C LYS A 154 15.67 2.08 -2.11
N LYS A 155 14.83 2.20 -1.07
CA LYS A 155 15.19 1.91 0.33
C LYS A 155 15.46 0.43 0.62
N HIS A 156 14.85 -0.48 -0.14
CA HIS A 156 15.15 -1.91 -0.06
C HIS A 156 16.47 -2.24 -0.77
N ARG A 157 16.68 -1.68 -1.96
CA ARG A 157 17.91 -1.87 -2.77
C ARG A 157 19.17 -1.32 -2.12
N SER A 158 19.06 -0.29 -1.26
CA SER A 158 20.18 0.19 -0.44
C SER A 158 20.59 -0.77 0.69
N LYS A 159 19.90 -1.90 0.88
CA LYS A 159 20.30 -3.00 1.77
C LYS A 159 20.91 -4.16 0.97
N LYS A 160 21.79 -4.94 1.59
CA LYS A 160 22.24 -6.25 1.07
C LYS A 160 21.06 -7.15 0.66
N SER A 161 19.96 -7.06 1.41
CA SER A 161 18.67 -7.73 1.18
C SER A 161 18.02 -7.47 -0.19
N GLY A 162 18.41 -6.39 -0.88
CA GLY A 162 17.69 -5.86 -2.04
C GLY A 162 18.55 -5.55 -3.26
N GLN A 163 19.84 -5.90 -3.24
CA GLN A 163 20.74 -5.64 -4.38
C GLN A 163 20.28 -6.34 -5.68
N HIS A 164 19.45 -7.38 -5.57
CA HIS A 164 18.79 -8.06 -6.68
C HIS A 164 17.69 -7.24 -7.38
N VAL A 165 17.18 -6.15 -6.76
CA VAL A 165 16.14 -5.30 -7.36
C VAL A 165 16.75 -4.55 -8.55
N THR A 166 16.14 -4.71 -9.72
CA THR A 166 16.62 -4.14 -10.99
C THR A 166 16.17 -2.68 -11.16
N ASP A 167 16.99 -1.87 -11.86
CA ASP A 167 16.66 -0.48 -12.21
C ASP A 167 15.35 -0.39 -13.00
N GLU A 168 15.16 -1.29 -13.98
CA GLU A 168 13.93 -1.49 -14.77
C GLU A 168 12.64 -1.39 -13.94
N VAL A 169 12.57 -2.10 -12.81
CA VAL A 169 11.40 -2.12 -11.91
C VAL A 169 11.26 -0.80 -11.15
N ILE A 170 12.38 -0.18 -10.75
CA ILE A 170 12.41 1.09 -10.02
C ILE A 170 12.01 2.27 -10.92
N ASP A 171 12.53 2.31 -12.14
CA ASP A 171 12.27 3.39 -13.11
C ASP A 171 10.85 3.28 -13.68
N PHE A 172 10.34 2.06 -13.89
CA PHE A 172 8.92 1.83 -14.18
C PHE A 172 8.01 2.38 -13.06
N CYS A 173 8.34 2.10 -11.79
CA CYS A 173 7.61 2.68 -10.65
C CYS A 173 7.73 4.21 -10.58
N GLN A 174 8.91 4.75 -10.89
CA GLN A 174 9.18 6.19 -10.85
C GLN A 174 8.42 6.95 -11.94
N HIS A 175 8.40 6.41 -13.16
CA HIS A 175 7.73 7.01 -14.31
C HIS A 175 6.21 7.09 -14.07
N LEU A 176 5.59 5.99 -13.62
CA LEU A 176 4.14 5.90 -13.39
C LEU A 176 3.67 6.49 -12.04
N GLY A 177 4.59 6.85 -11.14
CA GLY A 177 4.26 7.36 -9.81
C GLY A 177 3.59 6.32 -8.90
N VAL A 178 4.06 5.08 -8.92
CA VAL A 178 3.30 3.95 -8.35
C VAL A 178 3.10 4.07 -6.84
N ILE A 179 1.83 4.11 -6.42
CA ILE A 179 1.39 3.99 -5.03
C ILE A 179 0.85 2.57 -4.80
N ARG A 180 1.23 1.91 -3.71
CA ARG A 180 0.56 0.70 -3.24
C ARG A 180 -0.31 1.00 -2.04
N GLU A 181 -1.57 0.59 -2.08
CA GLU A 181 -2.44 0.46 -0.90
C GLU A 181 -2.39 -1.01 -0.42
N GLU A 182 -2.25 -1.21 0.89
CA GLU A 182 -2.04 -2.52 1.49
C GLU A 182 -2.77 -2.61 2.84
N PHE A 183 -3.55 -3.69 3.03
CA PHE A 183 -4.26 -3.98 4.28
C PHE A 183 -3.78 -5.29 4.88
N THR A 184 -3.12 -5.21 6.03
CA THR A 184 -2.82 -6.34 6.89
C THR A 184 -4.07 -6.74 7.68
N LEU A 185 -4.74 -7.78 7.22
CA LEU A 185 -5.88 -8.45 7.88
C LEU A 185 -5.34 -9.40 8.95
N LYS A 186 -5.62 -9.13 10.22
CA LYS A 186 -5.08 -9.93 11.36
C LYS A 186 -6.12 -10.89 11.93
N SER A 187 -5.65 -11.85 12.71
CA SER A 187 -6.43 -12.93 13.33
C SER A 187 -7.81 -12.53 13.87
N ARG A 188 -7.95 -11.35 14.50
CA ARG A 188 -9.25 -10.89 15.00
C ARG A 188 -10.22 -10.53 13.87
N PHE A 189 -9.76 -9.87 12.80
CA PHE A 189 -10.58 -9.64 11.62
C PHE A 189 -10.95 -10.97 10.96
N LEU A 190 -9.95 -11.82 10.70
CA LEU A 190 -10.15 -13.11 10.04
C LEU A 190 -11.18 -13.99 10.78
N LEU A 191 -11.07 -14.11 12.11
CA LEU A 191 -12.05 -14.83 12.94
C LEU A 191 -13.45 -14.21 12.87
N GLN A 192 -13.57 -12.88 13.03
CA GLN A 192 -14.88 -12.21 13.10
C GLN A 192 -15.61 -12.14 11.74
N ASN A 193 -14.93 -12.46 10.63
CA ASN A 193 -15.48 -12.43 9.27
C ASN A 193 -15.46 -13.84 8.61
N GLY A 194 -15.23 -14.91 9.36
CA GLY A 194 -15.18 -16.30 8.85
C GLY A 194 -13.88 -16.69 8.12
N LEU A 195 -13.11 -15.71 7.65
CA LEU A 195 -11.85 -15.83 6.89
C LEU A 195 -10.64 -16.37 7.69
N ALA A 196 -10.85 -17.13 8.76
CA ALA A 196 -9.78 -17.73 9.58
C ALA A 196 -9.36 -19.14 9.13
N TYR A 197 -10.10 -19.76 8.22
CA TYR A 197 -9.90 -21.15 7.80
C TYR A 197 -9.62 -21.21 6.30
N LEU A 198 -8.65 -22.01 5.88
CA LEU A 198 -8.19 -22.02 4.50
C LEU A 198 -9.33 -22.36 3.51
N GLY A 199 -10.16 -23.36 3.85
CA GLY A 199 -11.34 -23.72 3.05
C GLY A 199 -12.51 -22.73 3.07
N ALA A 200 -12.38 -21.57 3.74
CA ALA A 200 -13.39 -20.51 3.81
C ALA A 200 -12.93 -19.18 3.19
N ILE A 201 -11.73 -19.14 2.61
CA ILE A 201 -11.15 -17.93 1.99
C ILE A 201 -11.11 -18.14 0.48
N THR A 202 -11.56 -17.15 -0.27
CA THR A 202 -11.47 -17.11 -1.74
C THR A 202 -10.98 -15.73 -2.18
N ASP A 203 -10.36 -15.66 -3.36
CA ASP A 203 -9.93 -14.39 -3.95
C ASP A 203 -11.09 -13.41 -4.15
N ALA A 204 -12.29 -13.89 -4.50
CA ALA A 204 -13.48 -13.05 -4.59
C ALA A 204 -13.82 -12.37 -3.25
N LEU A 205 -13.75 -13.09 -2.12
CA LEU A 205 -13.98 -12.53 -0.78
C LEU A 205 -12.86 -11.57 -0.36
N LEU A 206 -11.60 -11.84 -0.73
CA LEU A 206 -10.48 -10.94 -0.45
C LEU A 206 -10.53 -9.66 -1.29
N ILE A 207 -10.99 -9.75 -2.55
CA ILE A 207 -11.32 -8.60 -3.40
C ILE A 207 -12.46 -7.82 -2.76
N GLU A 208 -13.56 -8.45 -2.34
CA GLU A 208 -14.67 -7.74 -1.68
C GLU A 208 -14.22 -7.02 -0.41
N VAL A 209 -13.41 -7.67 0.43
CA VAL A 209 -12.79 -7.06 1.62
C VAL A 209 -11.83 -5.92 1.25
N TYR A 210 -11.15 -5.98 0.10
CA TYR A 210 -10.35 -4.87 -0.42
C TYR A 210 -11.23 -3.69 -0.86
N MET A 211 -12.23 -3.93 -1.71
CA MET A 211 -13.13 -2.90 -2.25
C MET A 211 -13.91 -2.17 -1.14
N ASN A 212 -14.38 -2.92 -0.13
CA ASN A 212 -15.03 -2.36 1.06
C ASN A 212 -14.09 -1.56 2.00
N ARG A 213 -12.77 -1.56 1.75
CA ARG A 213 -11.75 -0.93 2.62
C ARG A 213 -10.91 0.15 1.95
N THR A 214 -10.66 0.05 0.65
CA THR A 214 -9.90 1.05 -0.09
C THR A 214 -10.52 2.43 0.11
N GLN A 215 -9.68 3.42 0.39
CA GLN A 215 -10.14 4.81 0.38
C GLN A 215 -10.10 5.41 -1.02
N LEU A 216 -9.34 4.81 -1.94
CA LEU A 216 -9.06 5.37 -3.27
C LEU A 216 -10.29 5.37 -4.20
N GLN A 217 -11.27 4.48 -3.99
CA GLN A 217 -12.57 4.55 -4.68
C GLN A 217 -13.41 5.77 -4.27
N ARG A 218 -13.28 6.25 -3.02
CA ARG A 218 -13.96 7.47 -2.56
C ARG A 218 -13.29 8.75 -3.07
N LEU A 219 -12.26 8.58 -3.90
CA LEU A 219 -11.25 9.55 -4.25
C LEU A 219 -11.00 9.61 -5.77
N GLU A 220 -11.90 9.07 -6.59
CA GLU A 220 -11.99 9.37 -8.04
C GLU A 220 -12.09 10.89 -8.35
N ASN A 221 -12.34 11.71 -7.32
CA ASN A 221 -12.38 13.16 -7.37
C ASN A 221 -11.48 13.83 -6.31
N VAL A 222 -10.21 13.40 -6.13
CA VAL A 222 -9.26 14.10 -5.23
C VAL A 222 -8.98 15.52 -5.72
N LYS A 223 -9.65 16.49 -5.11
CA LYS A 223 -9.36 17.91 -5.28
C LYS A 223 -8.13 18.27 -4.44
N TYR A 224 -6.97 18.34 -5.09
CA TYR A 224 -5.74 18.85 -4.48
C TYR A 224 -5.27 20.15 -5.16
N GLU A 225 -4.50 20.95 -4.42
CA GLU A 225 -4.07 22.27 -4.88
C GLU A 225 -2.68 22.20 -5.49
N ASN A 226 -2.61 22.24 -6.82
CA ASN A 226 -1.34 22.24 -7.55
C ASN A 226 -0.91 23.68 -7.90
N PHE A 227 0.21 24.11 -7.34
CA PHE A 227 0.86 25.39 -7.64
C PHE A 227 2.36 25.19 -7.91
N ASN A 228 2.72 24.10 -8.59
CA ASN A 228 4.12 23.74 -8.85
C ASN A 228 4.79 24.70 -9.84
N ASP A 229 4.09 25.11 -10.89
CA ASP A 229 4.53 26.12 -11.87
C ASP A 229 4.70 27.53 -11.24
N LEU A 230 4.15 27.73 -10.05
CA LEU A 230 4.19 28.98 -9.31
C LEU A 230 5.55 29.12 -8.59
N PRO A 231 6.38 30.15 -8.93
CA PRO A 231 7.64 30.39 -8.26
C PRO A 231 7.47 30.49 -6.73
N PRO A 232 8.39 29.97 -5.90
CA PRO A 232 8.21 29.89 -4.45
C PRO A 232 7.86 31.23 -3.76
N ARG A 233 8.39 32.35 -4.28
CA ARG A 233 8.07 33.71 -3.81
C ARG A 233 6.60 34.10 -4.00
N LEU A 234 5.97 33.65 -5.09
CA LEU A 234 4.53 33.85 -5.32
C LEU A 234 3.68 32.90 -4.48
N ARG A 235 4.17 31.67 -4.25
CA ARG A 235 3.45 30.66 -3.46
C ARG A 235 3.23 31.11 -2.01
N ALA A 236 4.21 31.77 -1.40
CA ALA A 236 4.04 32.40 -0.08
C ALA A 236 2.94 33.48 -0.10
N THR A 237 2.98 34.40 -1.06
CA THR A 237 1.98 35.46 -1.22
C THR A 237 0.58 34.92 -1.50
N TYR A 238 0.47 33.88 -2.32
CA TYR A 238 -0.78 33.18 -2.56
C TYR A 238 -1.35 32.57 -1.27
N VAL A 239 -0.54 31.86 -0.49
CA VAL A 239 -0.95 31.26 0.79
C VAL A 239 -1.42 32.34 1.76
N SER A 240 -0.70 33.46 1.90
CA SER A 240 -1.15 34.58 2.73
C SER A 240 -2.52 35.11 2.29
N TRP A 241 -2.66 35.48 1.02
CA TRP A 241 -3.90 35.99 0.45
C TRP A 241 -5.08 35.02 0.63
N LYS A 242 -4.87 33.75 0.30
CA LYS A 242 -5.86 32.68 0.31
C LYS A 242 -6.47 32.48 1.70
N TYR A 243 -5.64 32.44 2.75
CA TYR A 243 -6.08 32.26 4.14
C TYR A 243 -6.39 33.57 4.87
N GLY A 244 -6.37 34.73 4.18
CA GLY A 244 -6.67 36.03 4.77
C GLY A 244 -5.58 36.60 5.69
N TYR A 245 -4.36 36.05 5.65
CA TYR A 245 -3.21 36.62 6.36
C TYR A 245 -2.72 37.90 5.66
N PRO A 246 -2.17 38.87 6.42
CA PRO A 246 -1.63 40.10 5.84
C PRO A 246 -0.49 39.81 4.84
N ILE A 247 -0.53 40.52 3.71
CA ILE A 247 0.48 40.43 2.65
C ILE A 247 1.50 41.56 2.88
N ASP A 248 2.46 41.34 3.77
CA ASP A 248 3.54 42.30 4.01
C ASP A 248 4.56 42.28 2.86
N LEU A 249 4.26 43.06 1.82
CA LEU A 249 5.12 43.26 0.66
C LEU A 249 5.27 44.76 0.36
N LYS A 250 6.50 45.19 0.08
CA LYS A 250 6.77 46.52 -0.49
C LYS A 250 5.93 46.72 -1.76
N ARG A 251 5.36 47.92 -1.94
CA ARG A 251 4.40 48.26 -3.01
C ARG A 251 4.76 47.72 -4.40
N SER A 252 6.02 47.84 -4.83
CA SER A 252 6.50 47.30 -6.11
C SER A 252 6.50 45.77 -6.18
N ALA A 253 6.90 45.07 -5.12
CA ALA A 253 6.83 43.61 -5.03
C ALA A 253 5.36 43.13 -5.04
N PHE A 254 4.45 43.83 -4.35
CA PHE A 254 3.02 43.53 -4.38
C PHE A 254 2.45 43.57 -5.81
N TYR A 255 2.70 44.65 -6.57
CA TYR A 255 2.21 44.75 -7.96
C TYR A 255 2.86 43.72 -8.90
N ASN A 256 4.14 43.38 -8.70
CA ASN A 256 4.79 42.30 -9.45
C ASN A 256 4.18 40.92 -9.14
N HIS A 257 3.92 40.63 -7.86
CA HIS A 257 3.28 39.39 -7.43
C HIS A 257 1.84 39.31 -7.94
N ARG A 258 1.06 40.40 -7.86
CA ARG A 258 -0.27 40.50 -8.45
C ARG A 258 -0.25 40.24 -9.97
N LYS A 259 0.62 40.90 -10.72
CA LYS A 259 0.74 40.71 -12.18
C LYS A 259 1.01 39.24 -12.55
N ALA A 260 1.87 38.57 -11.79
CA ALA A 260 2.19 37.17 -12.03
C ALA A 260 1.07 36.21 -11.57
N LEU A 261 0.38 36.49 -10.47
CA LEU A 261 -0.76 35.69 -9.97
C LEU A 261 -2.02 35.85 -10.84
N LEU A 262 -2.22 37.01 -11.47
CA LEU A 262 -3.31 37.25 -12.42
C LEU A 262 -3.26 36.32 -13.64
N ALA A 263 -2.07 35.87 -14.06
CA ALA A 263 -1.94 34.85 -15.12
C ALA A 263 -2.53 33.47 -14.72
N TYR A 264 -2.64 33.22 -13.41
CA TYR A 264 -3.31 32.05 -12.83
C TYR A 264 -4.78 32.34 -12.44
N GLY A 265 -5.29 33.53 -12.78
CA GLY A 265 -6.65 33.98 -12.46
C GLY A 265 -6.82 34.55 -11.05
N ILE A 266 -5.72 34.83 -10.31
CA ILE A 266 -5.76 35.22 -8.90
C ILE A 266 -5.41 36.70 -8.74
N ASP A 267 -6.35 37.50 -8.23
CA ASP A 267 -6.13 38.92 -7.93
C ASP A 267 -5.94 39.17 -6.42
N ILE A 268 -4.69 39.32 -5.99
CA ILE A 268 -4.35 39.59 -4.59
C ILE A 268 -4.71 41.01 -4.09
N SER A 269 -5.21 41.90 -4.96
CA SER A 269 -5.70 43.23 -4.55
C SER A 269 -7.16 43.24 -4.09
N ILE A 270 -7.91 42.18 -4.41
CA ILE A 270 -9.26 41.95 -3.89
C ILE A 270 -9.09 41.11 -2.61
N PRO A 271 -9.57 41.56 -1.43
CA PRO A 271 -9.59 40.72 -0.23
C PRO A 271 -10.34 39.42 -0.48
N ASN A 272 -9.82 38.28 -0.03
CA ASN A 272 -10.43 36.96 -0.26
C ASN A 272 -11.65 36.71 0.66
N ASN A 273 -12.65 37.61 0.58
CA ASN A 273 -13.89 37.59 1.35
C ASN A 273 -14.91 36.55 0.83
N VAL A 274 -14.57 35.81 -0.22
CA VAL A 274 -15.43 34.79 -0.84
C VAL A 274 -14.78 33.42 -0.64
N GLN A 275 -15.51 32.49 -0.01
CA GLN A 275 -15.06 31.10 0.02
C GLN A 275 -15.06 30.53 -1.41
N THR A 276 -13.93 29.96 -1.81
CA THR A 276 -13.68 29.31 -3.12
C THR A 276 -13.79 30.20 -4.37
N MET A 277 -12.63 30.69 -4.83
CA MET A 277 -12.38 30.91 -6.26
C MET A 277 -12.54 29.60 -7.06
N PRO A 278 -12.85 29.64 -8.37
CA PRO A 278 -12.89 28.44 -9.21
C PRO A 278 -11.50 27.82 -9.33
N ILE A 279 -11.28 26.73 -8.59
CA ILE A 279 -10.02 25.99 -8.57
C ILE A 279 -9.79 25.38 -9.96
N LYS A 280 -8.58 25.57 -10.53
CA LYS A 280 -8.10 24.73 -11.64
C LYS A 280 -7.78 23.34 -11.10
N VAL A 281 -8.82 22.51 -10.96
CA VAL A 281 -8.71 21.14 -10.44
C VAL A 281 -7.95 20.29 -11.45
N LYS A 282 -6.78 19.77 -11.07
CA LYS A 282 -6.19 18.60 -11.72
C LYS A 282 -6.65 17.36 -10.96
N THR A 283 -7.55 16.58 -11.56
CA THR A 283 -7.86 15.23 -11.07
C THR A 283 -6.63 14.34 -11.23
N ILE A 284 -6.33 13.52 -10.22
CA ILE A 284 -5.39 12.40 -10.41
C ILE A 284 -6.20 11.23 -10.94
N GLU A 285 -5.96 10.83 -12.19
CA GLU A 285 -6.56 9.62 -12.75
C GLU A 285 -5.89 8.40 -12.09
N LEU A 286 -6.62 7.73 -11.19
CA LEU A 286 -6.13 6.58 -10.44
C LEU A 286 -6.54 5.27 -11.14
N ALA A 287 -5.65 4.76 -11.98
CA ALA A 287 -5.82 3.43 -12.58
C ALA A 287 -5.15 2.34 -11.72
N ALA A 288 -5.82 1.21 -11.54
CA ALA A 288 -5.20 0.01 -10.98
C ALA A 288 -4.11 -0.49 -11.95
N LEU A 289 -2.88 -0.66 -11.45
CA LEU A 289 -1.73 -1.02 -12.28
C LEU A 289 -1.76 -2.51 -12.61
N THR A 290 -1.84 -2.84 -13.89
CA THR A 290 -1.64 -4.19 -14.43
C THR A 290 -0.15 -4.53 -14.59
N ALA A 291 0.18 -5.82 -14.62
CA ALA A 291 1.55 -6.26 -14.90
C ALA A 291 1.87 -6.05 -16.40
N PRO A 292 2.98 -5.39 -16.76
CA PRO A 292 3.38 -5.24 -18.16
C PRO A 292 4.01 -6.53 -18.70
N ASP A 293 3.91 -6.72 -20.01
CA ASP A 293 4.46 -7.87 -20.77
C ASP A 293 5.85 -8.35 -20.33
N TRP A 294 6.80 -7.43 -20.16
CA TRP A 294 8.17 -7.76 -19.79
C TRP A 294 8.27 -8.36 -18.38
N TYR A 295 7.41 -7.91 -17.47
CA TYR A 295 7.33 -8.44 -16.11
C TYR A 295 6.65 -9.80 -16.09
N ILE A 296 5.59 -9.99 -16.88
CA ILE A 296 4.91 -11.28 -17.03
C ILE A 296 5.89 -12.32 -17.58
N LYS A 297 6.58 -12.01 -18.69
CA LYS A 297 7.57 -12.89 -19.34
C LYS A 297 8.78 -13.25 -18.46
N LYS A 298 8.99 -12.53 -17.35
CA LYS A 298 10.08 -12.72 -16.38
C LYS A 298 9.70 -13.62 -15.20
N TYR A 299 8.40 -13.85 -14.97
CA TYR A 299 7.87 -14.54 -13.78
C TYR A 299 6.68 -15.48 -14.05
N ALA A 300 6.38 -15.77 -15.32
CA ALA A 300 5.49 -16.85 -15.76
C ALA A 300 6.19 -18.21 -15.68
#